data_AF-A0A966PVS2-F1
#
_entry.id   AF-A0A966PVS2-F1
#
_cell.length_a   1.000
_cell.length_b   1.000
_cell.length_c   1.000
_cell.angle_alpha   90.00
_cell.angle_beta   90.00
_cell.angle_gamma   90.00
#
_symmetry.space_group_name_H-M   'P 1'
#
loop_
_entity.id
_entity.type
_entity.pdbx_description
1 polymer ?
#
loop_
_entity_poly.entity_id
_entity_poly.type
_entity_poly.pdbx_seq_one_letter_code
_entity_poly.pdbx_strand_id
1 'polypeptide(L)'
;MRFSEFLNSTNNELESVIVNTLQNLRGDADEQGQTAEISFDALQQIIKNTGYATFNYNLFKSIHDKGTALKNVVDDFNQEKIVLKTEKQAEKDPAMNKDNIGSTDTVKKMAQAAMKRRS
;
A
#
# COMPACT_ATOMS: atom_id res chain seq x y z
N MET A 1 -21.70 19.66 -11.56
CA MET A 1 -20.40 19.20 -11.03
C MET A 1 -19.32 19.96 -11.75
N ARG A 2 -18.33 20.51 -11.03
CA ARG A 2 -17.23 21.28 -11.63
C ARG A 2 -16.19 20.30 -12.20
N PHE A 3 -15.60 20.60 -13.35
CA PHE A 3 -14.62 19.74 -14.03
C PHE A 3 -13.44 19.30 -13.12
N SER A 4 -13.05 20.15 -12.17
CA SER A 4 -12.03 19.85 -11.15
C SER A 4 -12.45 18.78 -10.14
N GLU A 5 -13.74 18.69 -9.80
CA GLU A 5 -14.26 17.63 -8.92
C GLU A 5 -14.22 16.28 -9.63
N PHE A 6 -14.59 16.24 -10.92
CA PHE A 6 -14.55 15.02 -11.73
C PHE A 6 -13.14 14.43 -11.86
N LEU A 7 -12.12 15.27 -12.10
CA LEU A 7 -10.73 14.83 -12.18
C LEU A 7 -10.20 14.28 -10.84
N ASN A 8 -10.58 14.91 -9.72
CA ASN A 8 -10.17 14.44 -8.40
C ASN A 8 -10.87 13.12 -8.03
N SER A 9 -12.17 12.97 -8.32
CA SER A 9 -12.90 11.72 -8.10
C SER A 9 -12.29 10.55 -8.89
N THR A 10 -11.97 10.77 -10.16
CA THR A 10 -11.38 9.74 -11.03
C THR A 10 -10.01 9.28 -10.55
N ASN A 11 -9.18 10.21 -10.05
CA ASN A 11 -7.87 9.89 -9.49
C ASN A 11 -7.97 9.10 -8.18
N ASN A 12 -8.94 9.43 -7.32
CA ASN A 12 -9.17 8.72 -6.06
C ASN A 12 -9.69 7.29 -6.30
N GLU A 13 -10.56 7.11 -7.29
CA GLU A 13 -11.03 5.78 -7.72
C GLU A 13 -9.87 4.95 -8.29
N LEU A 14 -9.04 5.55 -9.16
CA LEU A 14 -7.85 4.90 -9.70
C LEU A 14 -6.87 4.50 -8.59
N GLU A 15 -6.59 5.39 -7.65
CA GLU A 15 -5.76 5.07 -6.47
C GLU A 15 -6.34 3.87 -5.71
N SER A 16 -7.65 3.85 -5.48
CA SER A 16 -8.33 2.76 -4.77
C SER A 16 -8.19 1.42 -5.50
N VAL A 17 -8.33 1.40 -6.82
CA VAL A 17 -8.15 0.18 -7.63
C VAL A 17 -6.72 -0.33 -7.55
N ILE A 18 -5.73 0.57 -7.68
CA ILE A 18 -4.30 0.21 -7.56
C ILE A 18 -4.03 -0.34 -6.16
N VAL A 19 -4.45 0.37 -5.13
CA VAL A 19 -4.26 0.00 -3.73
C VAL A 19 -4.88 -1.36 -3.44
N ASN A 20 -6.11 -1.63 -3.88
CA ASN A 20 -6.76 -2.93 -3.68
C ASN A 20 -6.01 -4.06 -4.39
N THR A 21 -5.57 -3.83 -5.63
CA THR A 21 -4.80 -4.81 -6.40
C THR A 21 -3.50 -5.17 -5.67
N LEU A 22 -2.75 -4.15 -5.23
CA LEU A 22 -1.48 -4.34 -4.53
C LEU A 22 -1.67 -4.92 -3.12
N GLN A 23 -2.75 -4.57 -2.42
CA GLN A 23 -3.05 -5.13 -1.11
C GLN A 23 -3.39 -6.62 -1.17
N ASN A 24 -4.16 -7.05 -2.17
CA ASN A 24 -4.44 -8.47 -2.36
C ASN A 24 -3.14 -9.25 -2.59
N LEU A 25 -2.28 -8.76 -3.50
CA LEU A 25 -0.98 -9.38 -3.76
C LEU A 25 -0.08 -9.41 -2.52
N ARG A 26 -0.08 -8.33 -1.72
CA ARG A 26 0.65 -8.27 -0.46
C ARG A 26 0.13 -9.31 0.53
N GLY A 27 -1.20 -9.39 0.71
CA GLY A 27 -1.84 -10.34 1.62
C GLY A 27 -1.48 -11.78 1.30
N ASP A 28 -1.53 -12.16 0.02
CA ASP A 28 -1.14 -13.50 -0.43
C ASP A 28 0.33 -13.82 -0.09
N ALA A 29 1.22 -12.84 -0.19
CA ALA A 29 2.63 -13.02 0.13
C ALA A 29 2.91 -13.04 1.64
N ASP A 30 2.17 -12.23 2.42
CA ASP A 30 2.22 -12.24 3.89
C ASP A 30 1.79 -13.60 4.43
N GLU A 31 0.69 -14.17 3.91
CA GLU A 31 0.23 -15.52 4.25
C GLU A 31 1.29 -16.60 3.95
N GLN A 32 2.06 -16.41 2.88
CA GLN A 32 3.15 -17.30 2.48
C GLN A 32 4.48 -17.00 3.19
N GLY A 33 4.54 -15.92 3.98
CA GLY A 33 5.77 -15.44 4.61
C GLY A 33 6.85 -15.14 3.57
N GLN A 34 6.53 -14.41 2.51
CA GLN A 34 7.44 -14.03 1.42
C GLN A 34 7.44 -12.52 1.16
N THR A 35 8.40 -12.05 0.38
CA THR A 35 8.40 -10.70 -0.18
C THR A 35 7.46 -10.67 -1.39
N ALA A 36 6.77 -9.55 -1.61
CA ALA A 36 5.91 -9.38 -2.77
C ALA A 36 6.48 -8.33 -3.71
N GLU A 37 6.58 -8.70 -4.99
CA GLU A 37 6.99 -7.80 -6.06
C GLU A 37 6.18 -8.11 -7.32
N ILE A 38 5.82 -7.06 -8.05
CA ILE A 38 5.09 -7.14 -9.31
C ILE A 38 5.77 -6.28 -10.36
N SER A 39 5.92 -6.80 -11.58
CA SER A 39 6.43 -5.98 -12.69
C SER A 39 5.47 -4.81 -12.96
N PHE A 40 6.01 -3.64 -13.25
CA PHE A 40 5.17 -2.47 -13.56
C PHE A 40 4.25 -2.74 -14.75
N ASP A 41 4.74 -3.45 -15.76
CA ASP A 41 3.95 -3.85 -16.94
C ASP A 41 2.74 -4.70 -16.57
N ALA A 42 2.88 -5.66 -15.64
CA ALA A 42 1.76 -6.48 -15.17
C ALA A 42 0.71 -5.62 -14.43
N LEU A 43 1.15 -4.76 -13.51
CA LEU A 43 0.22 -3.82 -12.87
C LEU A 43 -0.46 -2.94 -13.93
N GLN A 44 0.30 -2.45 -14.89
CA GLN A 44 -0.22 -1.59 -15.95
C GLN A 44 -1.30 -2.29 -16.76
N GLN A 45 -1.11 -3.56 -17.12
CA GLN A 45 -2.12 -4.35 -17.82
C GLN A 45 -3.37 -4.56 -16.97
N ILE A 46 -3.23 -4.90 -15.68
CA ILE A 46 -4.37 -5.07 -14.77
C ILE A 46 -5.21 -3.79 -14.72
N ILE A 47 -4.57 -2.64 -14.48
CA ILE A 47 -5.25 -1.35 -14.33
C ILE A 47 -5.86 -0.86 -15.66
N LYS A 48 -5.22 -1.13 -16.79
CA LYS A 48 -5.81 -0.83 -18.10
C LYS A 48 -7.07 -1.67 -18.34
N ASN A 49 -7.06 -2.94 -17.95
CA ASN A 49 -8.21 -3.83 -18.08
C ASN A 49 -9.39 -3.44 -17.17
N THR A 50 -9.15 -2.72 -16.06
CA THR A 50 -10.22 -2.18 -15.20
C THR A 50 -10.83 -0.87 -15.71
N GLY A 51 -10.43 -0.38 -16.89
CA GLY A 51 -11.01 0.81 -17.52
C GLY A 51 -10.10 2.04 -17.58
N TYR A 52 -8.88 1.98 -17.03
CA TYR A 52 -7.94 3.10 -17.02
C TYR A 52 -6.88 2.96 -18.12
N ALA A 53 -7.30 3.06 -19.38
CA ALA A 53 -6.43 2.84 -20.55
C ALA A 53 -5.19 3.76 -20.61
N THR A 54 -5.26 4.95 -20.00
CA THR A 54 -4.16 5.93 -19.95
C THR A 54 -3.14 5.67 -18.85
N PHE A 55 -3.34 4.62 -18.04
CA PHE A 55 -2.45 4.29 -16.94
C PHE A 55 -1.03 3.98 -17.42
N ASN A 56 -0.05 4.63 -16.77
CA ASN A 56 1.37 4.57 -17.11
C ASN A 56 2.21 4.95 -15.88
N TYR A 57 3.52 4.79 -15.99
CA TYR A 57 4.47 5.05 -14.90
C TYR A 57 4.39 6.46 -14.31
N ASN A 58 4.26 7.49 -15.15
CA ASN A 58 4.19 8.87 -14.68
C ASN A 58 2.90 9.13 -13.89
N LEU A 59 1.78 8.54 -14.34
CA LEU A 59 0.52 8.64 -13.63
C LEU A 59 0.58 7.90 -12.30
N PHE A 60 1.12 6.67 -12.28
CA PHE A 60 1.36 5.93 -11.04
C PHE A 60 2.20 6.74 -10.06
N LYS A 61 3.33 7.30 -10.50
CA LYS A 61 4.20 8.15 -9.68
C LYS A 61 3.44 9.37 -9.14
N SER A 62 2.66 10.06 -9.98
CA SER A 62 1.87 11.20 -9.50
C SER A 62 0.82 10.80 -8.46
N ILE A 63 0.22 9.62 -8.57
CA ILE A 63 -0.75 9.11 -7.59
C ILE A 63 -0.01 8.74 -6.31
N HIS A 64 1.12 8.04 -6.42
CA HIS A 64 1.99 7.71 -5.28
C HIS A 64 2.44 8.96 -4.53
N ASP A 65 2.89 10.00 -5.23
CA ASP A 65 3.43 11.21 -4.60
C ASP A 65 2.34 11.98 -3.82
N LYS A 66 1.11 11.98 -4.33
CA LYS A 66 -0.04 12.70 -3.76
C LYS A 66 -0.82 11.89 -2.71
N GLY A 67 -0.90 10.57 -2.88
CA GLY A 67 -1.70 9.67 -2.08
C GLY A 67 -0.94 9.11 -0.87
N THR A 68 -1.61 9.01 0.28
CA THR A 68 -1.04 8.36 1.48
C THR A 68 -1.28 6.85 1.47
N ALA A 69 -2.36 6.38 0.84
CA ALA A 69 -2.72 4.97 0.82
C ALA A 69 -1.69 4.15 0.05
N LEU A 70 -1.29 4.62 -1.13
CA LEU A 70 -0.32 3.91 -1.96
C LEU A 70 1.06 3.82 -1.30
N LYS A 71 1.49 4.87 -0.58
CA LYS A 71 2.74 4.90 0.20
C LYS A 71 2.78 3.88 1.35
N ASN A 72 1.62 3.48 1.86
CA ASN A 72 1.52 2.48 2.93
C ASN A 72 1.62 1.04 2.42
N VAL A 73 1.48 0.83 1.11
CA VAL A 73 1.51 -0.50 0.48
C VAL A 73 2.80 -0.72 -0.31
N VAL A 74 3.31 0.33 -0.96
CA VAL A 74 4.52 0.29 -1.78
C VAL A 74 5.74 0.62 -0.94
N ASP A 75 6.77 -0.22 -1.04
CA ASP A 75 8.08 -0.05 -0.40
C ASP A 75 9.02 0.74 -1.30
N ASP A 76 9.25 0.20 -2.50
CA ASP A 76 10.06 0.81 -3.55
C ASP A 76 9.42 0.53 -4.91
N PHE A 77 9.71 1.36 -5.91
CA PHE A 77 9.22 1.17 -7.27
C PHE A 77 10.13 1.81 -8.31
N ASN A 78 10.19 1.17 -9.47
CA ASN A 78 10.83 1.70 -10.66
C ASN A 78 10.01 1.31 -11.91
N GLN A 79 10.54 1.59 -13.10
CA GLN A 79 9.84 1.28 -14.36
C GLN A 79 9.74 -0.23 -14.63
N GLU A 80 10.53 -1.06 -13.97
CA GLU A 80 10.54 -2.51 -14.15
C GLU A 80 9.59 -3.19 -13.18
N LYS A 81 9.60 -2.78 -11.91
CA LYS A 81 8.85 -3.45 -10.82
C LYS A 81 8.46 -2.53 -9.68
N ILE A 82 7.51 -3.02 -8.89
CA ILE A 82 7.02 -2.44 -7.64
C ILE A 82 7.23 -3.47 -6.55
N VAL A 83 7.91 -3.07 -5.47
CA VAL A 83 8.15 -3.86 -4.25
C VAL A 83 7.12 -3.45 -3.21
N LEU A 84 6.48 -4.43 -2.56
CA LEU A 84 5.43 -4.17 -1.57
C LEU A 84 5.97 -4.34 -0.15
N LYS A 85 5.39 -3.56 0.77
CA LYS A 85 5.67 -3.59 2.21
C LYS A 85 5.02 -4.81 2.87
N THR A 86 5.57 -6.01 2.66
CA THR A 86 5.13 -7.23 3.35
C THR A 86 5.66 -7.28 4.79
N GLU A 87 5.05 -8.09 5.66
CA GLU A 87 5.49 -8.30 7.04
C GLU A 87 6.95 -8.81 7.08
N LYS A 88 7.29 -9.75 6.20
CA LYS A 88 8.66 -10.27 6.06
C LYS A 88 9.67 -9.19 5.61
N GLN A 89 9.25 -8.27 4.76
CA GLN A 89 10.10 -7.16 4.32
C GLN A 89 10.29 -6.14 5.44
N ALA A 90 9.25 -5.86 6.23
CA ALA A 90 9.33 -4.99 7.41
C ALA A 90 10.26 -5.54 8.51
N GLU A 91 10.42 -6.86 8.61
CA GLU A 91 11.42 -7.48 9.51
C GLU A 91 12.87 -7.21 9.07
N LYS A 92 13.13 -7.02 7.77
CA LYS A 92 14.46 -6.72 7.22
C LYS A 92 14.88 -5.27 7.39
N ASP A 93 13.94 -4.34 7.54
CA ASP A 93 14.23 -2.92 7.73
C ASP A 93 13.60 -2.39 9.04
N PRO A 94 14.28 -2.59 10.20
CA PRO A 94 13.73 -2.21 11.51
C PRO A 94 13.58 -0.69 11.71
N ALA A 95 14.03 0.14 10.76
CA ALA A 95 14.18 1.57 10.94
C ALA A 95 12.92 2.40 10.63
N MET A 96 11.87 1.83 9.98
CA MET A 96 10.77 2.64 9.45
C MET A 96 9.34 2.26 9.87
N ASN A 97 9.14 1.29 10.77
CA ASN A 97 7.80 0.95 11.29
C ASN A 97 7.51 1.60 12.65
N LYS A 98 7.59 2.93 12.71
CA LYS A 98 6.91 3.75 13.71
C LYS A 98 6.55 5.03 13.00
N ASP A 99 5.33 5.10 12.51
CA ASP A 99 4.49 6.30 12.42
C ASP A 99 3.47 6.08 11.30
N ASN A 100 2.21 5.86 11.69
CA ASN A 100 0.99 5.91 10.85
C ASN A 100 0.39 4.60 10.28
N ILE A 101 0.37 3.52 11.05
CA ILE A 101 -0.77 2.57 10.99
C ILE A 101 -1.41 2.54 12.38
N GLY A 102 -2.73 2.76 12.43
CA GLY A 102 -3.48 3.04 13.64
C GLY A 102 -3.16 2.11 14.82
N SER A 103 -2.98 2.73 15.98
CA SER A 103 -2.83 2.12 17.31
C SER A 103 -3.53 0.77 17.47
N THR A 104 -2.78 -0.31 17.26
CA THR A 104 -3.11 -1.64 17.78
C THR A 104 -2.08 -2.13 18.80
N ASP A 105 -0.87 -1.54 18.81
CA ASP A 105 0.18 -1.86 19.78
C ASP A 105 0.04 -1.18 21.15
N THR A 106 -0.69 -0.06 21.25
CA THR A 106 -0.95 0.58 22.54
C THR A 106 -1.85 -0.28 23.42
N VAL A 107 -2.80 -1.02 22.83
CA VAL A 107 -3.72 -1.88 23.60
C VAL A 107 -3.00 -3.11 24.17
N LYS A 108 -2.09 -3.73 23.40
CA LYS A 108 -1.26 -4.85 23.88
C LYS A 108 -0.38 -4.43 25.07
N LYS A 109 0.19 -3.23 25.04
CA LYS A 109 0.98 -2.68 26.16
C LYS A 109 0.13 -2.34 27.39
N MET A 110 -1.11 -1.87 27.20
CA MET A 110 -2.02 -1.57 28.31
C MET A 110 -2.55 -2.84 28.99
N ALA A 111 -2.81 -3.91 28.25
CA ALA A 111 -3.22 -5.20 28.81
C ALA A 111 -2.15 -5.82 29.71
N GLN A 112 -0.86 -5.73 29.34
CA GLN A 112 0.24 -6.24 30.16
C GLN A 112 0.44 -5.42 31.45
N ALA A 113 0.25 -4.11 31.41
CA ALA A 113 0.38 -3.26 32.60
C ALA A 113 -0.73 -3.51 33.66
N ALA A 114 -1.92 -3.94 33.23
CA ALA A 114 -3.02 -4.27 34.12
C ALA A 114 -2.83 -5.62 34.85
N MET A 115 -2.18 -6.62 34.22
CA MET A 115 -1.89 -7.91 34.88
C MET A 115 -0.82 -7.80 35.97
N LYS A 116 0.20 -6.94 35.77
CA LYS A 116 1.30 -6.79 36.74
C LYS A 116 0.92 -6.01 38.02
N ARG A 117 -0.27 -5.39 38.04
CA ARG A 117 -0.82 -4.71 39.23
C ARG A 117 -1.74 -5.61 40.06
N ARG A 118 -1.92 -6.87 39.68
CA ARG A 118 -2.83 -7.82 40.35
C ARG A 118 -2.12 -9.04 40.98
N SER A 119 -0.79 -9.00 41.10
CA SER A 119 0.03 -9.94 41.87
C SER A 119 0.52 -9.30 43.16
#